data_AF-A0A843GH15-F1
#
_entry.id   AF-A0A843GH15-F1
#
_cell.length_a   1.000
_cell.length_b   1.000
_cell.length_c   1.000
_cell.angle_alpha   90.00
_cell.angle_beta   90.00
_cell.angle_gamma   90.00
#
_symmetry.space_group_name_H-M   'P 1'
#
loop_
_entity.id
_entity.type
_entity.pdbx_description
1 polymer ?
#
loop_
_entity_poly.entity_id
_entity_poly.type
_entity_poly.pdbx_seq_one_letter_code
_entity_poly.pdbx_strand_id
1 'polypeptide(L)'
;MGTNFVYNRVNINGIPCIESRSITETTTNVTFNFSPSLYTSSRFSGLIAVRIDEAAAATADALPVSFNVPSIAGTTIALTTFDGAAVTGADLAQGIHLVFYDRYNGVLQLLV
;
A
#
# COMPACT_ATOMS: atom_id res chain seq x y z
N MET A 1 -7.40 30.78 -34.28
CA MET A 1 -8.30 29.74 -33.74
C MET A 1 -7.55 29.04 -32.63
N GLY A 2 -7.90 29.32 -31.36
CA GLY A 2 -7.24 28.69 -30.21
C GLY A 2 -7.80 27.29 -30.00
N THR A 3 -6.95 26.28 -29.99
CA THR A 3 -7.36 24.90 -29.66
C THR A 3 -7.68 24.83 -28.18
N ASN A 4 -8.96 24.77 -27.83
CA ASN A 4 -9.41 24.46 -26.47
C ASN A 4 -8.96 23.04 -26.13
N PHE A 5 -7.99 22.90 -25.23
CA PHE A 5 -7.67 21.60 -24.66
C PHE A 5 -8.84 21.18 -23.76
N VAL A 6 -9.57 20.14 -24.17
CA VAL A 6 -10.60 19.52 -23.33
C VAL A 6 -9.88 18.73 -22.25
N TYR A 7 -9.79 19.28 -21.04
CA TYR A 7 -9.34 18.53 -19.88
C TYR A 7 -10.42 17.51 -19.50
N ASN A 8 -10.26 16.26 -19.94
CA ASN A 8 -11.10 15.18 -19.45
C ASN A 8 -10.52 14.69 -18.12
N ARG A 9 -11.19 15.01 -17.01
CA ARG A 9 -10.80 14.52 -15.68
C ARG A 9 -11.26 13.08 -15.53
N VAL A 10 -10.41 12.12 -15.89
CA VAL A 10 -10.65 10.69 -15.66
C VAL A 10 -10.32 10.36 -14.20
N ASN A 11 -11.14 9.55 -13.52
CA ASN A 11 -10.94 9.10 -12.11
C ASN A 11 -11.02 10.16 -11.00
N ILE A 12 -11.94 11.14 -11.07
CA ILE A 12 -12.09 12.19 -10.03
C ILE A 12 -12.30 11.62 -8.60
N ASN A 13 -12.84 10.41 -8.46
CA ASN A 13 -12.97 9.69 -7.18
C ASN A 13 -12.64 8.20 -7.34
N GLY A 14 -11.65 7.87 -8.20
CA GLY A 14 -11.29 6.49 -8.55
C GLY A 14 -10.68 5.67 -7.40
N ILE A 15 -9.87 4.67 -7.73
CA ILE A 15 -9.16 3.88 -6.72
C ILE A 15 -8.26 4.82 -5.90
N PRO A 16 -8.37 4.83 -4.56
CA PRO A 16 -7.54 5.68 -3.73
C PRO A 16 -6.06 5.30 -3.89
N CYS A 17 -5.20 6.29 -4.04
CA CYS A 17 -3.74 6.09 -4.10
C CYS A 17 -3.07 6.61 -2.83
N ILE A 18 -2.25 5.78 -2.20
CA ILE A 18 -1.42 6.14 -1.05
C ILE A 18 0.06 6.01 -1.40
N GLU A 19 0.90 6.85 -0.81
CA GLU A 19 2.33 6.93 -1.12
C GLU A 19 3.15 6.68 0.15
N SER A 20 4.12 5.77 0.04
CA SER A 20 5.05 5.43 1.12
C SER A 20 6.00 6.60 1.39
N ARG A 21 6.19 6.97 2.65
CA ARG A 21 7.12 8.03 3.06
C ARG A 21 8.44 7.53 3.59
N SER A 22 8.43 6.36 4.20
CA SER A 22 9.63 5.76 4.78
C SER A 22 9.43 4.27 4.95
N ILE A 23 10.54 3.55 5.01
CA ILE A 23 10.60 2.14 5.32
C ILE A 23 11.23 2.00 6.70
N THR A 24 10.69 1.10 7.51
CA THR A 24 11.28 0.68 8.78
C THR A 24 11.59 -0.80 8.68
N GLU A 25 12.86 -1.13 8.61
CA GLU A 25 13.34 -2.50 8.52
C GLU A 25 13.84 -2.95 9.89
N THR A 26 13.42 -4.15 10.28
CA THR A 26 13.91 -4.84 11.47
C THR A 26 14.48 -6.19 11.05
N THR A 27 15.00 -6.96 12.00
CA THR A 27 15.45 -8.33 11.71
C THR A 27 14.31 -9.31 11.39
N THR A 28 13.04 -8.90 11.56
CA THR A 28 11.88 -9.80 11.46
C THR A 28 10.77 -9.31 10.54
N ASN A 29 10.78 -8.03 10.15
CA ASN A 29 9.69 -7.41 9.39
C ASN A 29 10.17 -6.15 8.66
N VAL A 30 9.55 -5.87 7.52
CA VAL A 30 9.67 -4.63 6.75
C VAL A 30 8.35 -3.86 6.86
N THR A 31 8.40 -2.64 7.36
CA THR A 31 7.20 -1.81 7.50
C THR A 31 7.26 -0.60 6.59
N PHE A 32 6.32 -0.49 5.65
CA PHE A 32 6.12 0.74 4.87
C PHE A 32 5.22 1.70 5.64
N ASN A 33 5.69 2.92 5.80
CA ASN A 33 4.96 3.98 6.48
C ASN A 33 4.31 4.90 5.46
N PHE A 34 3.03 5.18 5.64
CA PHE A 34 2.25 6.04 4.76
C PHE A 34 1.87 7.33 5.48
N SER A 35 1.69 8.42 4.71
CA SER A 35 1.06 9.62 5.26
C SER A 35 -0.31 9.27 5.82
N PRO A 36 -0.78 9.90 6.92
CA PRO A 36 -2.18 9.82 7.29
C PRO A 36 -3.04 10.30 6.13
N SER A 37 -3.67 9.35 5.46
CA SER A 37 -4.62 9.58 4.39
C SER A 37 -6.01 9.16 4.88
N LEU A 38 -7.03 9.83 4.36
CA LEU A 38 -8.44 9.81 4.78
C LEU A 38 -9.14 8.43 4.69
N TYR A 39 -8.43 7.36 4.29
CA TYR A 39 -9.00 6.05 3.97
C TYR A 39 -9.03 5.07 5.15
N THR A 40 -8.34 5.36 6.24
CA THR A 40 -8.34 4.54 7.46
C THR A 40 -9.53 4.83 8.39
N SER A 41 -10.63 5.37 7.85
CA SER A 41 -11.92 5.19 8.50
C SER A 41 -12.23 3.69 8.43
N SER A 42 -12.41 3.03 9.58
CA SER A 42 -12.50 1.56 9.71
C SER A 42 -13.70 0.91 9.00
N ARG A 43 -14.38 1.63 8.11
CA ARG A 43 -15.63 1.21 7.46
C ARG A 43 -15.50 0.70 6.03
N PHE A 44 -14.32 0.76 5.42
CA PHE A 44 -14.13 0.47 4.00
C PHE A 44 -13.41 -0.88 3.77
N SER A 45 -13.88 -1.65 2.79
CA SER A 45 -13.12 -2.72 2.12
C SER A 45 -13.07 -2.38 0.65
N GLY A 46 -11.93 -2.57 0.01
CA GLY A 46 -11.80 -2.20 -1.39
C GLY A 46 -10.38 -2.10 -1.89
N LEU A 47 -10.28 -1.74 -3.16
CA LEU A 47 -9.01 -1.55 -3.85
C LEU A 47 -8.34 -0.25 -3.39
N ILE A 48 -7.02 -0.33 -3.26
CA ILE A 48 -6.12 0.76 -2.93
C ILE A 48 -4.90 0.62 -3.84
N ALA A 49 -4.56 1.69 -4.56
CA ALA A 49 -3.29 1.80 -5.25
C ALA A 49 -2.24 2.27 -4.23
N VAL A 50 -1.09 1.60 -4.23
CA VAL A 50 -0.01 1.87 -3.29
C VAL A 50 1.23 2.20 -4.09
N ARG A 51 1.72 3.42 -3.93
CA ARG A 51 2.99 3.85 -4.49
C ARG A 51 4.09 3.64 -3.47
N ILE A 52 5.09 2.88 -3.89
CA ILE A 52 6.31 2.56 -3.15
C ILE A 52 7.43 3.41 -3.75
N ASP A 53 7.91 4.37 -2.97
CA ASP A 53 8.92 5.35 -3.40
C ASP A 53 10.35 4.82 -3.27
N GLU A 54 10.57 3.86 -2.39
CA GLU A 54 11.85 3.19 -2.17
C GLU A 54 11.59 1.69 -1.97
N ALA A 55 12.44 0.83 -2.51
CA ALA A 55 12.35 -0.61 -2.27
C ALA A 55 13.02 -0.96 -0.94
N ALA A 56 12.64 -2.08 -0.33
CA ALA A 56 13.36 -2.61 0.81
C ALA A 56 14.83 -2.91 0.43
N ALA A 57 15.73 -2.86 1.41
CA ALA A 57 17.10 -3.28 1.22
C ALA A 57 17.15 -4.78 0.91
N ALA A 58 18.10 -5.21 0.08
CA ALA A 58 18.25 -6.61 -0.31
C ALA A 58 18.42 -7.58 0.89
N THR A 59 18.95 -7.08 2.01
CA THR A 59 19.06 -7.84 3.26
C THR A 59 17.72 -8.15 3.92
N ALA A 60 16.67 -7.44 3.53
CA ALA A 60 15.31 -7.56 4.02
C ALA A 60 14.36 -8.23 3.02
N ASP A 61 14.86 -8.70 1.87
CA ASP A 61 14.07 -9.29 0.79
C ASP A 61 13.20 -10.47 1.20
N ALA A 62 13.66 -11.27 2.17
CA ALA A 62 12.91 -12.44 2.67
C ALA A 62 11.99 -12.13 3.85
N LEU A 63 12.02 -10.89 4.36
CA LEU A 63 11.22 -10.51 5.51
C LEU A 63 9.78 -10.19 5.08
N PRO A 64 8.79 -10.57 5.90
CA PRO A 64 7.41 -10.21 5.63
C PRO A 64 7.25 -8.70 5.59
N VAL A 65 6.25 -8.24 4.83
CA VAL A 65 5.91 -6.83 4.68
C VAL A 65 4.65 -6.49 5.46
N SER A 66 4.66 -5.35 6.13
CA SER A 66 3.50 -4.78 6.80
C SER A 66 3.33 -3.30 6.45
N PHE A 67 2.10 -2.81 6.41
CA PHE A 67 1.80 -1.39 6.22
C PHE A 67 1.38 -0.76 7.54
N ASN A 68 1.97 0.38 7.88
CA ASN A 68 1.56 1.16 9.04
C ASN A 68 0.18 1.80 8.79
N VAL A 69 -0.70 1.74 9.78
CA VAL A 69 -2.04 2.33 9.77
C VAL A 69 -1.96 3.70 10.47
N PRO A 70 -1.95 4.82 9.74
CA PRO A 70 -1.64 6.11 10.35
C PRO A 70 -2.71 6.61 11.33
N SER A 71 -3.94 6.09 11.25
CA SER A 71 -5.04 6.48 12.15
C SER A 71 -4.95 5.87 13.54
N ILE A 72 -4.13 4.82 13.72
CA ILE A 72 -3.93 4.15 15.01
C ILE A 72 -2.42 3.94 15.19
N ALA A 73 -1.79 4.82 15.97
CA ALA A 73 -0.35 4.77 16.21
C ALA A 73 0.08 3.37 16.69
N GLY A 74 1.09 2.80 16.03
CA GLY A 74 1.65 1.49 16.36
C GLY A 74 0.89 0.29 15.81
N THR A 75 -0.18 0.49 15.03
CA THR A 75 -0.88 -0.61 14.35
C THR A 75 -0.32 -0.81 12.96
N THR A 76 0.10 -2.04 12.66
CA THR A 76 0.50 -2.47 11.32
C THR A 76 -0.48 -3.52 10.81
N ILE A 77 -0.69 -3.56 9.50
CA ILE A 77 -1.48 -4.61 8.83
C ILE A 77 -0.52 -5.40 7.95
N ALA A 78 -0.53 -6.71 8.10
CA ALA A 78 0.27 -7.61 7.28
C ALA A 78 -0.21 -7.57 5.83
N LEU A 79 0.74 -7.60 4.89
CA LEU A 79 0.48 -7.73 3.47
C LEU A 79 0.64 -9.20 3.08
N THR A 80 -0.38 -9.77 2.45
CA THR A 80 -0.39 -11.17 2.02
C THR A 80 -0.69 -11.32 0.54
N THR A 81 -0.33 -12.45 -0.04
CA THR A 81 -0.82 -12.86 -1.35
C THR A 81 -2.28 -13.29 -1.26
N PHE A 82 -2.90 -13.58 -2.40
CA PHE A 82 -4.26 -14.13 -2.46
C PHE A 82 -4.41 -15.42 -1.66
N ASP A 83 -3.39 -16.29 -1.67
CA ASP A 83 -3.39 -17.57 -0.96
C ASP A 83 -3.02 -17.44 0.54
N GLY A 84 -2.85 -16.21 1.03
CA GLY A 84 -2.54 -15.93 2.43
C GLY A 84 -1.07 -16.08 2.82
N ALA A 85 -0.17 -16.26 1.86
CA ALA A 85 1.28 -16.23 2.12
C ALA A 85 1.72 -14.78 2.41
N ALA A 86 2.72 -14.59 3.26
CA ALA A 86 3.27 -13.27 3.52
C ALA A 86 3.95 -12.72 2.25
N VAL A 87 3.63 -11.48 1.88
CA VAL A 87 4.39 -10.75 0.86
C VAL A 87 5.72 -10.34 1.47
N THR A 88 6.79 -10.51 0.72
CA THR A 88 8.15 -10.23 1.18
C THR A 88 8.70 -8.95 0.57
N GLY A 89 9.82 -8.44 1.11
CA GLY A 89 10.49 -7.25 0.57
C GLY A 89 10.83 -7.38 -0.92
N ALA A 90 11.18 -8.59 -1.37
CA ALA A 90 11.48 -8.87 -2.78
C ALA A 90 10.26 -8.72 -3.71
N ASP A 91 9.06 -9.01 -3.19
CA ASP A 91 7.82 -8.95 -3.96
C ASP A 91 7.34 -7.50 -4.15
N LEU A 92 7.81 -6.57 -3.30
CA LEU A 92 7.36 -5.18 -3.27
C LEU A 92 8.43 -4.21 -3.81
N ALA A 93 8.62 -4.23 -5.13
CA ALA A 93 9.54 -3.32 -5.81
C ALA A 93 9.10 -1.85 -5.73
N GLN A 94 10.02 -0.92 -6.01
CA GLN A 94 9.67 0.49 -6.21
C GLN A 94 8.68 0.63 -7.38
N GLY A 95 7.59 1.39 -7.19
CA GLY A 95 6.57 1.55 -8.22
C GLY A 95 5.15 1.60 -7.65
N ILE A 96 4.17 1.27 -8.50
CA ILE A 96 2.75 1.28 -8.14
C ILE A 96 2.26 -0.17 -8.06
N HIS A 97 1.64 -0.50 -6.95
CA HIS A 97 1.05 -1.80 -6.65
C HIS A 97 -0.44 -1.67 -6.39
N LEU A 98 -1.21 -2.70 -6.74
CA LEU A 98 -2.63 -2.74 -6.41
C LEU A 98 -2.85 -3.67 -5.23
N VAL A 99 -3.56 -3.17 -4.22
CA VAL A 99 -3.81 -3.89 -2.97
C VAL A 99 -5.31 -3.87 -2.68
N PHE A 100 -5.84 -4.97 -2.18
CA PHE A 100 -7.20 -5.02 -1.66
C PHE A 100 -7.16 -5.05 -0.13
N TYR A 101 -7.92 -4.17 0.51
CA TYR A 101 -8.12 -4.22 1.95
C TYR A 101 -9.37 -5.03 2.28
N ASP A 102 -9.18 -6.20 2.88
CA ASP A 102 -10.25 -6.99 3.45
C ASP A 102 -10.43 -6.62 4.92
N ARG A 103 -11.52 -5.90 5.20
CA ARG A 103 -11.85 -5.46 6.56
C ARG A 103 -12.30 -6.62 7.44
N TYR A 104 -12.93 -7.64 6.89
CA TYR A 104 -13.50 -8.73 7.69
C TYR A 104 -12.39 -9.56 8.33
N ASN A 105 -11.32 -9.80 7.57
CA ASN A 105 -10.14 -10.51 8.05
C ASN A 105 -9.05 -9.58 8.60
N GLY A 106 -9.12 -8.28 8.31
CA GLY A 106 -8.13 -7.30 8.75
C GLY A 106 -6.79 -7.43 8.05
N VAL A 107 -6.80 -7.84 6.78
CA VAL A 107 -5.59 -8.15 5.99
C VAL A 107 -5.56 -7.30 4.71
N LEU A 108 -4.36 -6.94 4.28
CA LEU A 108 -4.12 -6.37 2.96
C LEU A 108 -3.64 -7.46 2.02
N GLN A 109 -4.26 -7.57 0.85
CA GLN A 109 -3.91 -8.54 -0.17
C GLN A 109 -3.26 -7.85 -1.37
N LEU A 110 -2.03 -8.21 -1.68
CA LEU A 110 -1.36 -7.79 -2.90
C LEU A 110 -1.98 -8.51 -4.10
N LEU A 111 -2.40 -7.73 -5.10
CA LEU A 111 -2.91 -8.22 -6.37
C LEU A 111 -1.75 -8.20 -7.36
N VAL A 112 -1.20 -9.39 -7.65
CA VAL A 112 -0.13 -9.63 -8.63
C VAL A 112 -0.70 -10.37 -9.83
#